data_AF-A0A319E9P5-F1
#
_entry.id   AF-A0A319E9P5-F1
#
_cell.length_a   1.000
_cell.length_b   1.000
_cell.length_c   1.000
_cell.angle_alpha   90.00
_cell.angle_beta   90.00
_cell.angle_gamma   90.00
#
_symmetry.space_group_name_H-M   'P 1'
#
loop_
_entity.id
_entity.type
_entity.pdbx_description
1 polymer ?
#
loop_
_entity_poly.entity_id
_entity_poly.type
_entity_poly.pdbx_seq_one_letter_code
_entity_poly.pdbx_strand_id
1 'polypeptide(L)'
;MHEELVEDEEEDGADMDPSLQEHLERQRMLDEFLSPIALDEAVLYKLARRFSTVYRDLALHSKEQFLPTPVTRLPTGLETGRYLAIDVGGTNLRVAFIELLGEATESDVRSTDASERSRDTIRKAQRQRVGRTLEKAWPIQEHLKMDKAEDLFSWIGDCIAEVVAESLTSEATRGHVPEELEMGITFSFPIMQESLTEATLMPMGKGFAITSDLDLRKILLSGYEKHTRRPDNESEPSSKRRKLFELPKLKIAAITNDTVATLASLAYAVKSLPNSRVAMGMIVGTGCNATIPMKLGMLHESKAKHVKSKDPQAEETVVNTEWTIAGAAPPLRELNIITKWDVELDRACARPGFQPFEYLTGGRYIGELIRLVLYDYLTDVSGLSKRVLPATLIQEYALTTTFVSDKVARSRSDQELADELSRSLPPPENSEWSWDVVSAGVFRKIARTVQRRSAGLIAAAVVGLLACAQEIELKVDSNEGSPQNPSVSLPEYNGTPDLSAVSKSLSPSTLDPNDARSGHGPIVPVLSPTPTPADWQSGPEELVVAYTGGIIQHYPNFKEMCQQYIDRLIMRTGPQKSGKSVFLREASDGGVIGAGVLAGMVGNG
;
A
#
# COMPACT_ATOMS: atom_id res chain seq x y z
N MET A 1 -70.20 34.27 15.04
CA MET A 1 -69.00 34.72 14.31
C MET A 1 -67.87 33.86 14.81
N HIS A 2 -67.34 33.05 13.90
CA HIS A 2 -66.45 31.93 14.14
C HIS A 2 -65.02 32.40 14.45
N GLU A 3 -64.38 31.70 15.38
CA GLU A 3 -62.93 31.55 15.44
C GLU A 3 -62.52 30.57 14.32
N GLU A 4 -61.59 30.98 13.45
CA GLU A 4 -60.91 30.09 12.51
C GLU A 4 -59.48 29.86 13.00
N LEU A 5 -59.21 28.60 13.36
CA LEU A 5 -57.90 28.01 13.50
C LEU A 5 -57.29 27.89 12.09
N VAL A 6 -56.12 28.49 11.87
CA VAL A 6 -55.28 28.17 10.72
C VAL A 6 -54.34 27.06 11.18
N GLU A 7 -54.66 25.84 10.78
CA GLU A 7 -53.71 24.73 10.77
C GLU A 7 -52.72 25.00 9.63
N ASP A 8 -51.45 25.24 9.97
CA ASP A 8 -50.36 25.22 8.99
C ASP A 8 -50.17 23.76 8.56
N GLU A 9 -50.81 23.40 7.45
CA GLU A 9 -50.60 22.12 6.76
C GLU A 9 -49.14 22.05 6.26
N GLU A 10 -48.45 20.98 6.66
CA GLU A 10 -47.19 20.52 6.08
C GLU A 10 -47.40 20.11 4.62
N GLU A 11 -47.50 21.07 3.70
CA GLU A 11 -47.38 20.84 2.26
C GLU A 11 -45.96 21.16 1.79
N ASP A 12 -45.07 20.17 1.79
CA ASP A 12 -43.87 20.18 0.93
C ASP A 12 -43.34 18.75 0.72
N GLY A 13 -44.20 17.88 0.19
CA GLY A 13 -43.88 16.47 -0.10
C GLY A 13 -44.61 15.88 -1.30
N ALA A 14 -45.20 16.69 -2.18
CA ALA A 14 -46.10 16.21 -3.22
C ALA A 14 -45.84 16.85 -4.59
N ASP A 15 -44.74 16.48 -5.27
CA ASP A 15 -44.70 16.28 -6.74
C ASP A 15 -43.35 15.69 -7.21
N MET A 16 -42.86 14.62 -6.55
CA MET A 16 -41.68 13.91 -7.04
C MET A 16 -42.09 12.91 -8.12
N ASP A 17 -41.40 12.95 -9.28
CA ASP A 17 -41.61 12.00 -10.38
C ASP A 17 -41.57 10.54 -9.86
N PRO A 18 -42.61 9.72 -10.11
CA PRO A 18 -42.66 8.33 -9.64
C PRO A 18 -41.43 7.49 -10.01
N SER A 19 -40.82 7.76 -11.17
CA SER A 19 -39.60 7.07 -11.62
C SER A 19 -38.37 7.46 -10.78
N LEU A 20 -38.30 8.72 -10.36
CA LEU A 20 -37.27 9.23 -9.47
C LEU A 20 -37.45 8.69 -8.05
N GLN A 21 -38.71 8.59 -7.58
CA GLN A 21 -39.01 8.00 -6.28
C GLN A 21 -38.58 6.52 -6.23
N GLU A 22 -38.93 5.73 -7.24
CA GLU A 22 -38.51 4.32 -7.34
C GLU A 22 -36.97 4.18 -7.43
N HIS A 23 -36.31 5.10 -8.13
CA HIS A 23 -34.84 5.14 -8.18
C HIS A 23 -34.23 5.39 -6.79
N LEU A 24 -34.74 6.38 -6.05
CA LEU A 24 -34.27 6.72 -4.71
C LEU A 24 -34.51 5.59 -3.71
N GLU A 25 -35.66 4.93 -3.77
CA GLU A 25 -35.97 3.76 -2.94
C GLU A 25 -35.00 2.60 -3.21
N ARG A 26 -34.70 2.31 -4.48
CA ARG A 26 -33.69 1.30 -4.85
C ARG A 26 -32.30 1.65 -4.32
N GLN A 27 -31.89 2.91 -4.45
CA GLN A 27 -30.60 3.37 -3.92
C GLN A 27 -30.53 3.19 -2.40
N ARG A 28 -31.60 3.53 -1.67
CA ARG A 28 -31.71 3.36 -0.23
C ARG A 28 -31.62 1.89 0.20
N MET A 29 -32.33 0.99 -0.47
CA MET A 29 -32.26 -0.45 -0.19
C MET A 29 -30.84 -0.99 -0.39
N LEU A 30 -30.17 -0.55 -1.47
CA LEU A 30 -28.79 -0.93 -1.74
C LEU A 30 -27.82 -0.34 -0.69
N ASP A 31 -28.03 0.89 -0.23
CA ASP A 31 -27.23 1.48 0.85
C ASP A 31 -27.42 0.76 2.19
N GLU A 32 -28.66 0.37 2.52
CA GLU A 32 -28.96 -0.42 3.72
C GLU A 32 -28.29 -1.80 3.65
N PHE A 33 -28.39 -2.48 2.50
CA PHE A 33 -27.74 -3.75 2.25
C PHE A 33 -26.21 -3.66 2.38
N LEU A 34 -25.60 -2.56 1.91
CA LEU A 34 -24.15 -2.34 1.96
C LEU A 34 -23.64 -1.72 3.27
N SER A 35 -24.54 -1.29 4.15
CA SER A 35 -24.18 -0.65 5.42
C SER A 35 -23.19 -1.46 6.28
N PRO A 36 -23.20 -2.82 6.32
CA PRO A 36 -22.21 -3.58 7.10
C PRO A 36 -20.78 -3.50 6.53
N ILE A 37 -20.62 -3.18 5.24
CA ILE A 37 -19.32 -3.03 4.56
C ILE A 37 -18.83 -1.58 4.67
N ALA A 38 -19.74 -0.61 4.72
CA ALA A 38 -19.40 0.79 4.77
C ALA A 38 -18.80 1.16 6.15
N LEU A 39 -17.50 1.47 6.17
CA LEU A 39 -16.82 1.90 7.39
C LEU A 39 -16.76 3.42 7.48
N ASP A 40 -17.11 3.96 8.64
CA ASP A 40 -16.90 5.36 8.96
C ASP A 40 -15.44 5.64 9.38
N GLU A 41 -15.03 6.89 9.30
CA GLU A 41 -13.67 7.30 9.66
C GLU A 41 -13.38 7.14 11.16
N ALA A 42 -14.40 7.20 12.01
CA ALA A 42 -14.25 7.03 13.45
C ALA A 42 -13.87 5.60 13.82
N VAL A 43 -14.47 4.61 13.17
CA VAL A 43 -14.14 3.19 13.28
C VAL A 43 -12.72 2.97 12.74
N LEU A 44 -12.36 3.55 11.58
CA LEU A 44 -11.00 3.44 11.04
C LEU A 44 -9.94 4.05 11.97
N TYR A 45 -10.23 5.17 12.64
CA TYR A 45 -9.32 5.76 13.63
C TYR A 45 -9.17 4.90 14.88
N LYS A 46 -10.29 4.38 15.41
CA LYS A 46 -10.27 3.41 16.51
C LYS A 46 -9.49 2.15 16.11
N LEU A 47 -9.64 1.69 14.87
CA LEU A 47 -8.91 0.55 14.32
C LEU A 47 -7.40 0.83 14.29
N ALA A 48 -6.97 1.97 13.75
CA ALA A 48 -5.55 2.35 13.70
C ALA A 48 -4.90 2.35 15.10
N ARG A 49 -5.62 2.86 16.11
CA ARG A 49 -5.15 2.84 17.50
C ARG A 49 -5.03 1.44 18.08
N ARG A 50 -6.02 0.58 17.83
CA ARG A 50 -5.99 -0.82 18.27
C ARG A 50 -4.90 -1.60 17.56
N PHE A 51 -4.69 -1.37 16.26
CA PHE A 51 -3.56 -1.91 15.51
C PHE A 51 -2.22 -1.49 16.13
N SER A 52 -2.02 -0.22 16.48
CA SER A 52 -0.79 0.22 17.16
C SER A 52 -0.50 -0.57 18.44
N THR A 53 -1.55 -0.89 19.20
CA THR A 53 -1.43 -1.66 20.45
C THR A 53 -1.12 -3.14 20.17
N VAL A 54 -1.88 -3.76 19.26
CA VAL A 54 -1.70 -5.18 18.90
C VAL A 54 -0.35 -5.41 18.23
N TYR A 55 0.10 -4.52 17.35
CA TYR A 55 1.42 -4.60 16.74
C TYR A 55 2.55 -4.54 17.75
N ARG A 56 2.41 -3.72 18.81
CA ARG A 56 3.39 -3.69 19.90
C ARG A 56 3.42 -5.00 20.68
N ASP A 57 2.26 -5.58 20.96
CA ASP A 57 2.16 -6.90 21.59
C ASP A 57 2.80 -8.00 20.73
N LEU A 58 2.51 -8.01 19.42
CA LEU A 58 3.11 -8.97 18.48
C LEU A 58 4.63 -8.80 18.34
N ALA A 59 5.14 -7.57 18.35
CA ALA A 59 6.57 -7.29 18.35
C ALA A 59 7.27 -7.91 19.56
N LEU A 60 6.61 -7.91 20.71
CA LEU A 60 7.11 -8.46 21.98
C LEU A 60 6.87 -9.96 22.13
N HIS A 61 5.79 -10.52 21.60
CA HIS A 61 5.37 -11.87 22.01
C HIS A 61 5.21 -12.86 20.85
N SER A 62 5.01 -12.38 19.62
CA SER A 62 4.81 -13.27 18.48
C SER A 62 6.13 -13.86 17.99
N LYS A 63 6.11 -15.17 17.72
CA LYS A 63 7.19 -15.91 17.07
C LYS A 63 7.05 -15.97 15.55
N GLU A 64 5.87 -15.63 15.02
CA GLU A 64 5.52 -15.77 13.60
C GLU A 64 5.32 -14.42 12.91
N GLN A 65 5.26 -13.32 13.68
CA GLN A 65 5.06 -11.96 13.20
C GLN A 65 6.09 -11.01 13.82
N PHE A 66 6.29 -9.86 13.17
CA PHE A 66 7.30 -8.88 13.56
C PHE A 66 8.69 -9.54 13.66
N LEU A 67 9.08 -10.19 12.56
CA LEU A 67 10.34 -10.91 12.43
C LEU A 67 11.45 -9.89 12.10
N PRO A 68 12.48 -9.75 12.95
CA PRO A 68 13.60 -8.87 12.64
C PRO A 68 14.34 -9.41 11.41
N THR A 69 14.82 -8.51 10.58
CA THR A 69 15.66 -8.88 9.44
C THR A 69 17.13 -8.56 9.71
N PRO A 70 18.06 -9.16 8.95
CA PRO A 70 19.47 -8.81 9.04
C PRO A 70 19.81 -7.37 8.57
N VAL A 71 18.83 -6.59 8.10
CA VAL A 71 19.01 -5.19 7.67
C VAL A 71 18.92 -4.27 8.89
N THR A 72 20.07 -3.85 9.43
CA THR A 72 20.16 -2.99 10.62
C THR A 72 20.28 -1.50 10.31
N ARG A 73 20.47 -1.14 9.03
CA ARG A 73 20.54 0.25 8.54
C ARG A 73 19.94 0.33 7.14
N LEU A 74 19.34 1.48 6.81
CA LEU A 74 18.87 1.77 5.45
C LEU A 74 20.04 2.14 4.53
N PRO A 75 19.90 1.97 3.20
CA PRO A 75 20.94 2.33 2.24
C PRO A 75 21.33 3.80 2.35
N THR A 76 22.61 4.05 2.13
CA THR A 76 23.23 5.36 2.23
C THR A 76 22.96 6.24 1.02
N GLY A 77 22.67 5.63 -0.13
CA GLY A 77 22.63 6.30 -1.43
C GLY A 77 24.01 6.37 -2.11
N LEU A 78 25.08 5.95 -1.41
CA LEU A 78 26.45 5.93 -1.92
C LEU A 78 26.84 4.58 -2.50
N GLU A 79 25.99 3.57 -2.35
CA GLU A 79 26.24 2.24 -2.90
C GLU A 79 26.46 2.32 -4.42
N THR A 80 27.50 1.64 -4.90
CA THR A 80 27.85 1.56 -6.32
C THR A 80 28.06 0.11 -6.74
N GLY A 81 27.92 -0.19 -8.01
CA GLY A 81 28.25 -1.50 -8.58
C GLY A 81 27.14 -2.09 -9.45
N ARG A 82 27.43 -3.19 -10.13
CA ARG A 82 26.48 -3.87 -11.02
C ARG A 82 26.14 -5.25 -10.45
N TYR A 83 24.86 -5.46 -10.17
CA TYR A 83 24.33 -6.63 -9.49
C TYR A 83 23.27 -7.32 -10.33
N LEU A 84 23.24 -8.65 -10.28
CA LEU A 84 22.10 -9.41 -10.79
C LEU A 84 20.99 -9.36 -9.74
N ALA A 85 19.78 -8.98 -10.13
CA ALA A 85 18.62 -8.89 -9.24
C ALA A 85 17.52 -9.83 -9.73
N ILE A 86 16.99 -10.62 -8.79
CA ILE A 86 15.85 -11.50 -9.02
C ILE A 86 14.71 -11.09 -8.12
N ASP A 87 13.51 -11.01 -8.68
CA ASP A 87 12.27 -10.81 -7.94
C ASP A 87 11.32 -11.97 -8.25
N VAL A 88 11.09 -12.80 -7.23
CA VAL A 88 10.16 -13.93 -7.28
C VAL A 88 8.86 -13.51 -6.60
N GLY A 89 7.88 -13.12 -7.42
CA GLY A 89 6.54 -12.76 -6.99
C GLY A 89 5.58 -13.97 -6.95
N GLY A 90 4.32 -13.71 -6.61
CA GLY A 90 3.27 -14.75 -6.68
C GLY A 90 2.78 -15.08 -8.10
N THR A 91 3.07 -14.20 -9.07
CA THR A 91 2.55 -14.30 -10.45
C THR A 91 3.66 -14.24 -11.50
N ASN A 92 4.73 -13.48 -11.26
CA ASN A 92 5.79 -13.28 -12.23
C ASN A 92 7.16 -13.47 -11.55
N LEU A 93 8.09 -14.02 -12.31
CA LEU A 93 9.52 -13.97 -12.05
C LEU A 93 10.10 -12.82 -12.87
N ARG A 94 10.95 -11.98 -12.26
CA ARG A 94 11.72 -10.95 -12.96
C ARG A 94 13.21 -11.12 -12.67
N VAL A 95 14.03 -10.94 -13.70
CA VAL A 95 15.49 -10.98 -13.61
C VAL A 95 16.05 -9.78 -14.36
N ALA A 96 16.91 -8.99 -13.72
CA ALA A 96 17.53 -7.82 -14.33
C ALA A 96 18.95 -7.59 -13.81
N PHE A 97 19.78 -6.89 -14.58
CA PHE A 97 21.00 -6.28 -14.05
C PHE A 97 20.73 -4.85 -13.57
N ILE A 98 21.00 -4.63 -12.28
CA ILE A 98 20.85 -3.35 -11.59
C ILE A 98 22.23 -2.74 -11.38
N GLU A 99 22.44 -1.54 -11.90
CA GLU A 99 23.65 -0.76 -11.71
C GLU A 99 23.37 0.38 -10.74
N LEU A 100 24.01 0.34 -9.58
CA LEU A 100 23.96 1.41 -8.59
C LEU A 100 25.04 2.43 -8.94
N LEU A 101 24.63 3.68 -9.10
CA LEU A 101 25.50 4.77 -9.55
C LEU A 101 26.06 5.62 -8.40
N GLY A 102 25.62 5.38 -7.15
CA GLY A 102 26.00 6.16 -5.97
C GLY A 102 25.59 7.64 -6.07
N GLU A 103 26.09 8.45 -5.15
CA GLU A 103 26.06 9.91 -5.28
C GLU A 103 27.40 10.37 -5.87
N ALA A 104 27.36 11.08 -7.00
CA ALA A 104 28.57 11.68 -7.55
C ALA A 104 29.17 12.66 -6.53
N THR A 105 30.41 12.41 -6.12
CA THR A 105 31.23 13.35 -5.34
C THR A 105 31.63 14.53 -6.24
N GLU A 106 30.68 15.39 -6.60
CA GLU A 106 31.04 16.74 -7.07
C GLU A 106 31.53 17.54 -5.86
N SER A 107 32.66 18.21 -6.03
CA SER A 107 33.35 18.96 -4.97
C SER A 107 32.39 19.88 -4.22
N ASP A 108 32.50 19.83 -2.90
CA ASP A 108 31.63 20.43 -1.89
C ASP A 108 31.70 21.98 -1.88
N VAL A 109 31.52 22.62 -3.03
CA VAL A 109 31.38 24.09 -3.12
C VAL A 109 29.93 24.41 -2.77
N ARG A 110 29.65 24.46 -1.47
CA ARG A 110 28.36 24.93 -0.96
C ARG A 110 28.14 26.38 -1.41
N SER A 111 27.27 26.58 -2.39
CA SER A 111 26.85 27.94 -2.75
C SER A 111 26.14 28.60 -1.57
N THR A 112 26.52 29.84 -1.27
CA THR A 112 25.91 30.64 -0.20
C THR A 112 24.53 31.15 -0.58
N ASP A 113 24.12 31.07 -1.85
CA ASP A 113 22.81 31.53 -2.31
C ASP A 113 21.70 30.47 -2.11
N ALA A 114 20.59 30.86 -1.48
CA ALA A 114 19.46 29.99 -1.21
C ALA A 114 18.75 29.53 -2.50
N SER A 115 18.75 30.37 -3.55
CA SER A 115 18.12 30.03 -4.83
C SER A 115 18.88 28.94 -5.61
N GLU A 116 20.21 28.90 -5.46
CA GLU A 116 21.07 27.88 -6.08
C GLU A 116 20.96 26.56 -5.31
N ARG A 117 20.90 26.60 -3.97
CA ARG A 117 20.66 25.40 -3.15
C ARG A 117 19.36 24.70 -3.51
N SER A 118 18.26 25.43 -3.68
CA SER A 118 16.98 24.84 -4.08
C SER A 118 17.05 24.23 -5.49
N ARG A 119 17.72 24.88 -6.45
CA ARG A 119 17.91 24.36 -7.81
C ARG A 119 18.80 23.12 -7.86
N ASP A 120 19.87 23.07 -7.08
CA ASP A 120 20.76 21.91 -6.98
C ASP A 120 20.09 20.73 -6.27
N THR A 121 19.28 21.00 -5.25
CA THR A 121 18.48 19.98 -4.56
C THR A 121 17.49 19.32 -5.52
N ILE A 122 16.79 20.12 -6.35
CA ILE A 122 15.86 19.62 -7.36
C ILE A 122 16.63 18.81 -8.43
N ARG A 123 17.78 19.30 -8.90
CA ARG A 123 18.63 18.57 -9.86
C ARG A 123 19.13 17.24 -9.31
N LYS A 124 19.59 17.20 -8.05
CA LYS A 124 20.01 15.97 -7.37
C LYS A 124 18.86 14.98 -7.19
N ALA A 125 17.66 15.46 -6.86
CA ALA A 125 16.46 14.64 -6.75
C ALA A 125 15.98 14.04 -8.09
N GLN A 126 16.31 14.68 -9.21
CA GLN A 126 15.96 14.22 -10.56
C GLN A 126 17.03 13.32 -11.22
N ARG A 127 18.21 13.15 -10.62
CA ARG A 127 19.27 12.30 -11.18
C ARG A 127 18.88 10.82 -11.07
N GLN A 128 19.10 10.08 -12.16
CA GLN A 128 18.99 8.63 -12.16
C GLN A 128 20.10 8.04 -11.28
N ARG A 129 19.73 7.41 -10.16
CA ARG A 129 20.69 6.74 -9.24
C ARG A 129 20.85 5.24 -9.52
N VAL A 130 19.98 4.70 -10.36
CA VAL A 130 19.92 3.28 -10.71
C VAL A 130 19.87 3.14 -12.22
N GLY A 131 20.92 2.57 -12.81
CA GLY A 131 20.90 2.03 -14.16
C GLY A 131 20.22 0.66 -14.15
N ARG A 132 19.41 0.39 -15.17
CA ARG A 132 18.85 -0.95 -15.40
C ARG A 132 19.24 -1.41 -16.78
N THR A 133 19.81 -2.60 -16.85
CA THR A 133 20.23 -3.21 -18.09
C THR A 133 19.68 -4.63 -18.15
N LEU A 134 19.18 -5.04 -19.31
CA LEU A 134 18.75 -6.41 -19.60
C LEU A 134 17.77 -6.98 -18.55
N GLU A 135 16.51 -6.60 -18.68
CA GLU A 135 15.41 -7.09 -17.85
C GLU A 135 14.54 -8.07 -18.64
N LYS A 136 14.18 -9.18 -18.00
CA LYS A 136 13.19 -10.13 -18.50
C LYS A 136 12.21 -10.51 -17.40
N ALA A 137 10.97 -10.77 -17.81
CA ALA A 137 9.90 -11.19 -16.93
C ALA A 137 9.17 -12.40 -17.53
N TRP A 138 8.84 -13.37 -16.68
CA TRP A 138 8.11 -14.57 -17.07
C TRP A 138 6.93 -14.81 -16.13
N PRO A 139 5.74 -15.16 -16.65
CA PRO A 139 4.63 -15.59 -15.82
C PRO A 139 4.93 -16.95 -15.19
N ILE A 140 4.70 -17.06 -13.88
CA ILE A 140 4.81 -18.32 -13.14
C ILE A 140 3.54 -19.12 -13.39
N GLN A 141 3.66 -20.17 -14.20
CA GLN A 141 2.53 -21.02 -14.57
C GLN A 141 2.02 -21.82 -13.37
N GLU A 142 0.73 -22.16 -13.37
CA GLU A 142 0.09 -22.79 -12.21
C GLU A 142 0.69 -24.16 -11.86
N HIS A 143 1.11 -24.94 -12.87
CA HIS A 143 1.78 -26.23 -12.62
C HIS A 143 3.08 -26.02 -11.82
N LEU A 144 3.90 -25.01 -12.16
CA LEU A 144 5.13 -24.69 -11.41
C LEU A 144 4.87 -24.29 -9.95
N LYS A 145 3.65 -23.86 -9.61
CA LYS A 145 3.27 -23.56 -8.21
C LYS A 145 2.86 -24.83 -7.46
N MET A 146 2.27 -25.80 -8.17
CA MET A 146 1.65 -27.00 -7.59
C MET A 146 2.55 -28.24 -7.66
N ASP A 147 3.59 -28.21 -8.48
CA ASP A 147 4.54 -29.29 -8.67
C ASP A 147 5.61 -29.31 -7.55
N LYS A 148 6.68 -30.09 -7.75
CA LYS A 148 7.78 -30.19 -6.79
C LYS A 148 8.59 -28.90 -6.75
N ALA A 149 9.12 -28.56 -5.58
CA ALA A 149 9.94 -27.37 -5.40
C ALA A 149 11.12 -27.34 -6.40
N GLU A 150 11.77 -28.48 -6.60
CA GLU A 150 12.92 -28.62 -7.49
C GLU A 150 12.63 -28.18 -8.93
N ASP A 151 11.41 -28.42 -9.43
CA ASP A 151 11.02 -28.05 -10.79
C ASP A 151 10.90 -26.53 -10.94
N LEU A 152 10.28 -25.87 -9.95
CA LEU A 152 10.20 -24.40 -9.89
C LEU A 152 11.59 -23.77 -9.87
N PHE A 153 12.50 -24.25 -9.00
CA PHE A 153 13.83 -23.66 -8.87
C PHE A 153 14.76 -23.99 -10.05
N SER A 154 14.59 -25.16 -10.69
CA SER A 154 15.25 -25.49 -11.96
C SER A 154 14.82 -24.54 -13.08
N TRP A 155 13.51 -24.22 -13.16
CA TRP A 155 12.99 -23.24 -14.11
C TRP A 155 13.46 -21.81 -13.82
N ILE A 156 13.53 -21.40 -12.54
CA ILE A 156 14.13 -20.11 -12.14
C ILE A 156 15.60 -20.07 -12.62
N GLY A 157 16.35 -21.16 -12.45
CA GLY A 157 17.73 -21.29 -12.93
C GLY A 157 17.85 -21.10 -14.45
N ASP A 158 16.94 -21.67 -15.24
CA ASP A 158 16.87 -21.47 -16.69
C ASP A 158 16.64 -20.00 -17.07
N CYS A 159 15.72 -19.32 -16.39
CA CYS A 159 15.43 -17.91 -16.64
C CYS A 159 16.62 -17.00 -16.29
N ILE A 160 17.31 -17.28 -15.18
CA ILE A 160 18.54 -16.57 -14.80
C ILE A 160 19.63 -16.77 -15.85
N ALA A 161 19.86 -18.02 -16.26
CA ALA A 161 20.87 -18.36 -17.26
C ALA A 161 20.61 -17.65 -18.60
N GLU A 162 19.35 -17.50 -19.00
CA GLU A 162 18.98 -16.76 -20.21
C GLU A 162 19.46 -15.30 -20.16
N VAL A 163 19.26 -14.61 -19.03
CA VAL A 163 19.66 -13.20 -18.86
C VAL A 163 21.17 -13.05 -18.72
N VAL A 164 21.81 -13.96 -17.98
CA VAL A 164 23.28 -13.97 -17.83
C VAL A 164 23.95 -14.21 -19.19
N ALA A 165 23.50 -15.22 -19.94
CA ALA A 165 24.05 -15.52 -21.26
C ALA A 165 23.89 -14.34 -22.22
N GLU A 166 22.72 -13.69 -22.24
CA GLU A 166 22.48 -12.51 -23.07
C GLU A 166 23.42 -11.35 -22.69
N SER A 167 23.58 -11.08 -21.38
CA SER A 167 24.51 -10.07 -20.91
C SER A 167 25.92 -10.32 -21.41
N LEU A 168 26.45 -11.54 -21.31
CA LEU A 168 27.81 -11.86 -21.72
C LEU A 168 28.03 -11.75 -23.24
N THR A 169 26.98 -11.89 -24.04
CA THR A 169 27.06 -11.72 -25.50
C THR A 169 26.95 -10.27 -25.98
N SER A 170 26.52 -9.35 -25.11
CA SER A 170 26.38 -7.93 -25.43
C SER A 170 27.74 -7.24 -25.65
N GLU A 171 27.79 -6.21 -26.51
CA GLU A 171 29.04 -5.50 -26.81
C GLU A 171 29.67 -4.82 -25.58
N ALA A 172 28.86 -4.52 -24.55
CA ALA A 172 29.28 -3.84 -23.32
C ALA A 172 30.16 -4.70 -22.39
N THR A 173 30.11 -6.03 -22.50
CA THR A 173 30.91 -6.98 -21.70
C THR A 173 31.89 -7.80 -22.54
N ARG A 174 32.16 -7.40 -23.79
CA ARG A 174 33.13 -8.09 -24.65
C ARG A 174 34.51 -8.09 -23.99
N GLY A 175 34.92 -9.26 -23.50
CA GLY A 175 36.29 -9.54 -23.05
C GLY A 175 36.49 -9.79 -21.56
N HIS A 176 35.48 -9.59 -20.71
CA HIS A 176 35.59 -9.89 -19.28
C HIS A 176 34.34 -10.64 -18.77
N VAL A 177 34.46 -11.96 -18.66
CA VAL A 177 33.47 -12.81 -17.99
C VAL A 177 33.92 -12.95 -16.53
N PRO A 178 33.17 -12.43 -15.55
CA PRO A 178 33.53 -12.58 -14.16
C PRO A 178 33.43 -14.05 -13.73
N GLU A 179 34.25 -14.49 -12.79
CA GLU A 179 34.18 -15.86 -12.25
C GLU A 179 32.87 -16.09 -11.48
N GLU A 180 32.46 -15.08 -10.70
CA GLU A 180 31.21 -15.04 -9.96
C GLU A 180 30.42 -13.76 -10.21
N LEU A 181 29.10 -13.87 -10.27
CA LEU A 181 28.18 -12.74 -10.35
C LEU A 181 27.49 -12.52 -9.00
N GLU A 182 27.65 -11.33 -8.44
CA GLU A 182 26.95 -10.93 -7.20
C GLU A 182 25.48 -10.68 -7.47
N MET A 183 24.65 -11.23 -6.58
CA MET A 183 23.22 -11.36 -6.81
C MET A 183 22.38 -11.03 -5.58
N GLY A 184 21.36 -10.20 -5.77
CA GLY A 184 20.30 -9.95 -4.81
C GLY A 184 19.02 -10.68 -5.20
N ILE A 185 18.27 -11.16 -4.22
CA ILE A 185 17.02 -11.91 -4.43
C ILE A 185 15.94 -11.34 -3.53
N THR A 186 14.83 -10.97 -4.14
CA THR A 186 13.58 -10.67 -3.47
C THR A 186 12.65 -11.87 -3.61
N PHE A 187 12.12 -12.34 -2.49
CA PHE A 187 11.19 -13.47 -2.43
C PHE A 187 9.92 -13.04 -1.69
N SER A 188 8.79 -13.00 -2.41
CA SER A 188 7.51 -12.42 -1.94
C SER A 188 6.69 -13.34 -1.01
N PHE A 189 7.37 -14.23 -0.29
CA PHE A 189 6.79 -15.26 0.57
C PHE A 189 7.37 -15.18 1.99
N PRO A 190 6.70 -15.75 3.00
CA PRO A 190 7.22 -15.79 4.35
C PRO A 190 8.55 -16.55 4.40
N ILE A 191 9.60 -15.85 4.84
CA ILE A 191 10.96 -16.40 5.01
C ILE A 191 11.45 -16.15 6.45
N MET A 192 12.17 -17.12 7.00
CA MET A 192 12.98 -16.91 8.20
C MET A 192 14.41 -16.62 7.76
N GLN A 193 15.02 -15.56 8.29
CA GLN A 193 16.34 -15.11 7.88
C GLN A 193 17.30 -15.08 9.07
N GLU A 194 18.40 -15.82 8.94
CA GLU A 194 19.49 -15.86 9.92
C GLU A 194 20.63 -14.90 9.56
N SER A 195 20.76 -14.58 8.27
CA SER A 195 21.72 -13.65 7.69
C SER A 195 21.19 -13.08 6.37
N LEU A 196 21.83 -12.03 5.81
CA LEU A 196 21.43 -11.51 4.50
C LEU A 196 21.55 -12.56 3.40
N THR A 197 22.49 -13.51 3.52
CA THR A 197 22.78 -14.50 2.46
C THR A 197 21.99 -15.80 2.61
N GLU A 198 21.31 -16.00 3.73
CA GLU A 198 20.64 -17.26 4.08
C GLU A 198 19.21 -17.02 4.51
N ALA A 199 18.29 -17.75 3.89
CA ALA A 199 16.88 -17.69 4.21
C ALA A 199 16.26 -19.09 4.08
N THR A 200 15.39 -19.42 5.02
CA THR A 200 14.55 -20.61 4.99
C THR A 200 13.15 -20.19 4.57
N LEU A 201 12.68 -20.74 3.45
CA LEU A 201 11.30 -20.61 3.02
C LEU A 201 10.42 -21.47 3.92
N MET A 202 9.39 -20.87 4.50
CA MET A 202 8.38 -21.58 5.30
C MET A 202 7.28 -22.17 4.40
N PRO A 203 6.47 -23.14 4.88
CA PRO A 203 5.37 -23.71 4.11
C PRO A 203 4.45 -22.63 3.54
N MET A 204 4.21 -22.69 2.23
CA MET A 204 3.68 -21.55 1.49
C MET A 204 2.14 -21.43 1.52
N GLY A 205 1.68 -20.18 1.41
CA GLY A 205 0.32 -19.79 1.04
C GLY A 205 0.23 -19.35 -0.43
N LYS A 206 -0.79 -18.55 -0.79
CA LYS A 206 -0.96 -17.94 -2.13
C LYS A 206 -1.06 -18.92 -3.32
N GLY A 207 -1.31 -20.20 -3.07
CA GLY A 207 -1.51 -21.22 -4.10
C GLY A 207 -0.25 -22.00 -4.51
N PHE A 208 0.82 -21.97 -3.72
CA PHE A 208 1.99 -22.83 -3.95
C PHE A 208 1.96 -24.07 -3.04
N ALA A 209 2.38 -25.23 -3.56
CA ALA A 209 2.33 -26.53 -2.88
C ALA A 209 3.65 -26.91 -2.16
N ILE A 210 4.51 -25.95 -1.82
CA ILE A 210 5.72 -26.24 -1.03
C ILE A 210 5.33 -26.39 0.44
N THR A 211 5.36 -27.64 0.92
CA THR A 211 4.85 -28.04 2.24
C THR A 211 5.91 -28.17 3.33
N SER A 212 7.20 -27.97 3.01
CA SER A 212 8.31 -28.14 3.95
C SER A 212 9.27 -26.95 3.91
N ASP A 213 9.98 -26.77 5.02
CA ASP A 213 11.07 -25.80 5.12
C ASP A 213 12.12 -26.07 4.05
N LEU A 214 12.53 -25.02 3.36
CA LEU A 214 13.46 -25.11 2.23
C LEU A 214 14.56 -24.05 2.36
N ASP A 215 15.81 -24.49 2.29
CA ASP A 215 16.97 -23.60 2.20
C ASP A 215 17.00 -22.94 0.81
N LEU A 216 16.60 -21.66 0.77
CA LEU A 216 16.50 -20.90 -0.48
C LEU A 216 17.84 -20.75 -1.16
N ARG A 217 18.91 -20.47 -0.41
CA ARG A 217 20.24 -20.28 -0.97
C ARG A 217 20.67 -21.55 -1.70
N LYS A 218 20.54 -22.70 -1.05
CA LYS A 218 20.94 -23.99 -1.60
C LYS A 218 20.14 -24.37 -2.83
N ILE A 219 18.81 -24.28 -2.79
CA ILE A 219 17.97 -24.72 -3.91
C ILE A 219 18.05 -23.81 -5.13
N LEU A 220 18.21 -22.49 -4.94
CA LEU A 220 18.42 -21.54 -6.04
C LEU A 220 19.74 -21.80 -6.77
N LEU A 221 20.82 -22.01 -6.03
CA LEU A 221 22.12 -22.35 -6.62
C LEU A 221 22.07 -23.71 -7.32
N SER A 222 21.40 -24.71 -6.72
CA SER A 222 21.22 -26.02 -7.34
C SER A 222 20.42 -25.96 -8.64
N GLY A 223 19.36 -25.14 -8.72
CA GLY A 223 18.57 -24.96 -9.93
C GLY A 223 19.36 -24.33 -11.08
N TYR A 224 20.35 -23.49 -10.77
CA TYR A 224 21.23 -22.85 -11.74
C TYR A 224 22.48 -23.67 -12.10
N GLU A 225 22.92 -24.60 -11.24
CA GLU A 225 24.20 -25.33 -11.36
C GLU A 225 24.38 -26.05 -12.72
N LYS A 226 23.30 -26.51 -13.35
CA LYS A 226 23.34 -27.14 -14.67
C LYS A 226 23.90 -26.23 -15.77
N HIS A 227 23.88 -24.90 -15.58
CA HIS A 227 24.37 -23.90 -16.54
C HIS A 227 25.83 -23.48 -16.31
N THR A 228 26.44 -23.90 -15.20
CA THR A 228 27.84 -23.59 -14.86
C THR A 228 28.79 -24.73 -15.20
N ARG A 229 28.32 -25.81 -15.83
CA ARG A 229 29.12 -26.99 -16.20
C ARG A 229 29.27 -27.06 -17.71
N ARG A 230 30.45 -27.46 -18.19
CA ARG A 230 30.64 -27.81 -19.60
C ARG A 230 29.90 -29.11 -19.92
N PRO A 231 29.21 -29.21 -21.07
CA PRO A 231 28.68 -30.48 -21.54
C PRO A 231 29.83 -31.37 -22.02
N ASP A 232 30.52 -32.03 -21.09
CA ASP A 232 31.45 -33.10 -21.44
C ASP A 232 30.62 -34.38 -21.72
N ASN A 233 30.60 -34.80 -22.98
CA ASN A 233 30.13 -36.12 -23.47
C ASN A 233 28.62 -36.44 -23.36
N GLU A 234 27.76 -35.76 -24.12
CA GLU A 234 26.53 -36.40 -24.61
C GLU A 234 26.44 -36.34 -26.14
N SER A 235 26.51 -37.53 -26.73
CA SER A 235 26.36 -37.84 -28.15
C SER A 235 24.90 -37.74 -28.58
N GLU A 236 24.28 -36.56 -28.55
CA GLU A 236 23.02 -36.31 -29.28
C GLU A 236 23.05 -34.95 -30.01
N PRO A 237 22.97 -34.94 -31.35
CA PRO A 237 22.90 -33.73 -32.14
C PRO A 237 21.46 -33.19 -32.16
N SER A 238 21.06 -32.46 -31.12
CA SER A 238 19.85 -31.63 -31.18
C SER A 238 20.16 -30.32 -31.91
N SER A 239 19.58 -30.15 -33.10
CA SER A 239 19.76 -29.06 -34.06
C SER A 239 19.27 -27.68 -33.60
N LYS A 240 19.02 -27.47 -32.29
CA LYS A 240 18.54 -26.22 -31.71
C LYS A 240 19.35 -25.69 -30.50
N ARG A 241 20.39 -26.39 -30.03
CA ARG A 241 21.20 -25.89 -28.91
C ARG A 241 22.12 -24.75 -29.38
N ARG A 242 21.75 -23.50 -29.07
CA ARG A 242 22.65 -22.34 -29.10
C ARG A 242 23.96 -22.73 -28.39
N LYS A 243 25.12 -22.35 -28.94
CA LYS A 243 26.45 -22.57 -28.35
C LYS A 243 26.46 -22.06 -26.89
N LEU A 244 26.19 -22.92 -25.92
CA LEU A 244 26.23 -22.59 -24.50
C LEU A 244 27.70 -22.58 -24.09
N PHE A 245 28.24 -21.38 -23.87
CA PHE A 245 29.48 -21.22 -23.11
C PHE A 245 29.16 -21.45 -21.63
N GLU A 246 30.15 -21.93 -20.88
CA GLU A 246 30.07 -22.07 -19.42
C GLU A 246 29.75 -20.71 -18.78
N LEU A 247 28.62 -20.62 -18.06
CA LEU A 247 28.20 -19.37 -17.43
C LEU A 247 28.91 -19.18 -16.07
N PRO A 248 29.12 -17.93 -15.62
CA PRO A 248 29.64 -17.61 -14.30
C PRO A 248 28.83 -18.25 -13.18
N LYS A 249 29.50 -18.54 -12.07
CA LYS A 249 28.82 -18.93 -10.83
C LYS A 249 28.05 -17.75 -10.25
N LEU A 250 27.03 -18.04 -9.46
CA LEU A 250 26.25 -17.01 -8.76
C LEU A 250 26.69 -16.92 -7.31
N LYS A 251 26.90 -15.70 -6.83
CA LYS A 251 27.17 -15.38 -5.43
C LYS A 251 25.98 -14.61 -4.87
N ILE A 252 25.16 -15.30 -4.07
CA ILE A 252 24.01 -14.68 -3.39
C ILE A 252 24.53 -13.76 -2.29
N ALA A 253 24.42 -12.45 -2.50
CA ALA A 253 24.82 -11.41 -1.57
C ALA A 253 23.67 -11.05 -0.61
N ALA A 254 22.43 -11.06 -1.09
CA ALA A 254 21.25 -10.77 -0.29
C ALA A 254 20.04 -11.60 -0.75
N ILE A 255 19.29 -12.15 0.20
CA ILE A 255 17.93 -12.66 0.06
C ILE A 255 17.06 -11.79 0.96
N THR A 256 15.88 -11.39 0.52
CA THR A 256 15.00 -10.55 1.32
C THR A 256 13.52 -10.74 0.97
N ASN A 257 12.65 -10.22 1.83
CA ASN A 257 11.24 -10.10 1.54
C ASN A 257 10.96 -8.87 0.64
N ASP A 258 9.89 -8.96 -0.14
CA ASP A 258 9.42 -7.94 -1.09
C ASP A 258 9.15 -6.57 -0.46
N THR A 259 8.63 -6.53 0.77
CA THR A 259 8.42 -5.26 1.49
C THR A 259 9.74 -4.58 1.89
N VAL A 260 10.75 -5.36 2.27
CA VAL A 260 12.09 -4.88 2.62
C VAL A 260 12.84 -4.38 1.40
N ALA A 261 12.75 -5.11 0.28
CA ALA A 261 13.27 -4.64 -1.00
C ALA A 261 12.60 -3.31 -1.41
N THR A 262 11.29 -3.21 -1.27
CA THR A 262 10.51 -1.99 -1.56
C THR A 262 10.97 -0.81 -0.70
N LEU A 263 11.14 -1.01 0.60
CA LEU A 263 11.69 -0.01 1.52
C LEU A 263 13.10 0.42 1.10
N ALA A 264 14.01 -0.53 0.88
CA ALA A 264 15.40 -0.25 0.53
C ALA A 264 15.52 0.48 -0.81
N SER A 265 14.76 0.06 -1.83
CA SER A 265 14.73 0.68 -3.14
C SER A 265 14.39 2.17 -3.06
N LEU A 266 13.31 2.51 -2.35
CA LEU A 266 12.89 3.91 -2.25
C LEU A 266 13.81 4.69 -1.31
N ALA A 267 14.31 4.08 -0.23
CA ALA A 267 15.26 4.73 0.68
C ALA A 267 16.56 5.13 -0.04
N TYR A 268 17.06 4.29 -0.95
CA TYR A 268 18.22 4.59 -1.79
C TYR A 268 17.95 5.78 -2.73
N ALA A 269 16.73 5.88 -3.29
CA ALA A 269 16.35 6.96 -4.19
C ALA A 269 16.08 8.30 -3.47
N VAL A 270 15.34 8.28 -2.37
CA VAL A 270 14.76 9.48 -1.68
C VAL A 270 15.78 10.28 -0.86
N LYS A 271 16.98 9.75 -0.62
CA LYS A 271 18.10 10.40 0.10
C LYS A 271 18.47 11.82 -0.35
N SER A 272 17.94 12.30 -1.48
CA SER A 272 18.17 13.62 -2.07
C SER A 272 17.15 14.70 -1.66
N LEU A 273 16.07 14.37 -0.94
CA LEU A 273 15.04 15.34 -0.55
C LEU A 273 15.24 15.84 0.89
N PRO A 274 15.31 17.17 1.11
CA PRO A 274 15.43 17.72 2.46
C PRO A 274 14.15 17.46 3.25
N ASN A 275 14.30 17.04 4.51
CA ASN A 275 13.21 16.76 5.44
C ASN A 275 12.24 15.65 5.03
N SER A 276 12.65 14.74 4.13
CA SER A 276 11.87 13.55 3.77
C SER A 276 12.68 12.30 4.07
N ARG A 277 12.04 11.28 4.63
CA ARG A 277 12.64 9.94 4.73
C ARG A 277 11.61 8.84 4.54
N VAL A 278 12.09 7.69 4.10
CA VAL A 278 11.26 6.49 3.98
C VAL A 278 11.15 5.81 5.35
N ALA A 279 9.95 5.78 5.88
CA ALA A 279 9.64 5.23 7.20
C ALA A 279 9.10 3.79 7.13
N MET A 280 8.52 3.38 5.99
CA MET A 280 7.85 2.09 5.85
C MET A 280 7.91 1.59 4.41
N GLY A 281 7.99 0.27 4.22
CA GLY A 281 7.71 -0.40 2.95
C GLY A 281 6.44 -1.21 3.05
N MET A 282 5.57 -1.15 2.05
CA MET A 282 4.30 -1.88 2.03
C MET A 282 4.03 -2.46 0.65
N ILE A 283 3.36 -3.60 0.61
CA ILE A 283 2.84 -4.20 -0.60
C ILE A 283 1.34 -4.36 -0.51
N VAL A 284 0.64 -3.92 -1.56
CA VAL A 284 -0.80 -4.11 -1.74
C VAL A 284 -1.04 -4.59 -3.17
N GLY A 285 -0.93 -5.91 -3.36
CA GLY A 285 -1.02 -6.58 -4.65
C GLY A 285 -1.90 -7.80 -4.55
N THR A 286 -1.43 -8.97 -5.04
CA THR A 286 -2.11 -10.25 -4.84
C THR A 286 -2.36 -10.55 -3.36
N GLY A 287 -1.38 -10.23 -2.52
CA GLY A 287 -1.48 -10.22 -1.05
C GLY A 287 -1.11 -8.86 -0.47
N CYS A 288 -1.00 -8.79 0.86
CA CYS A 288 -0.64 -7.58 1.59
C CYS A 288 0.39 -7.85 2.70
N ASN A 289 1.42 -7.01 2.79
CA ASN A 289 2.40 -7.06 3.87
C ASN A 289 3.07 -5.69 4.05
N ALA A 290 3.75 -5.48 5.18
CA ALA A 290 4.54 -4.29 5.44
C ALA A 290 5.82 -4.58 6.25
N THR A 291 6.76 -3.65 6.13
CA THR A 291 7.99 -3.61 6.91
C THR A 291 8.26 -2.20 7.40
N ILE A 292 8.91 -2.08 8.55
CA ILE A 292 9.25 -0.80 9.17
C ILE A 292 10.54 -0.97 10.00
N PRO A 293 11.47 0.00 10.00
CA PRO A 293 12.55 0.05 10.98
C PRO A 293 11.99 0.17 12.40
N MET A 294 12.50 -0.63 13.33
CA MET A 294 12.14 -0.58 14.74
C MET A 294 13.38 -0.63 15.63
N LYS A 295 13.37 0.19 16.69
CA LYS A 295 14.41 0.12 17.73
C LYS A 295 14.39 -1.24 18.41
N LEU A 296 15.57 -1.79 18.72
CA LEU A 296 15.66 -3.11 19.34
C LEU A 296 14.97 -3.18 20.71
N GLY A 297 14.90 -2.06 21.44
CA GLY A 297 14.17 -1.97 22.72
C GLY A 297 12.65 -2.11 22.61
N MET A 298 12.10 -2.09 21.39
CA MET A 298 10.66 -2.27 21.13
C MET A 298 10.31 -3.70 20.73
N LEU A 299 11.32 -4.58 20.58
CA LEU A 299 11.17 -5.98 20.23
C LEU A 299 11.36 -6.86 21.46
N HIS A 300 10.87 -8.11 21.38
CA HIS A 300 11.19 -9.11 22.41
C HIS A 300 12.70 -9.24 22.63
N GLU A 301 13.11 -9.52 23.87
CA GLU A 301 14.52 -9.67 24.22
C GLU A 301 15.24 -10.72 23.36
N SER A 302 14.56 -11.83 23.02
CA SER A 302 15.14 -12.86 22.14
C SER A 302 15.39 -12.35 20.71
N LYS A 303 14.48 -11.55 20.16
CA LYS A 303 14.60 -10.93 18.82
C LYS A 303 15.76 -9.92 18.82
N ALA A 304 15.81 -9.07 19.83
CA ALA A 304 16.88 -8.08 19.99
C ALA A 304 18.26 -8.73 20.17
N LYS A 305 18.36 -9.77 21.01
CA LYS A 305 19.61 -10.54 21.21
C LYS A 305 20.05 -11.23 19.92
N HIS A 306 19.11 -11.79 19.15
CA HIS A 306 19.42 -12.41 17.87
C HIS A 306 20.08 -11.41 16.92
N VAL A 307 19.49 -10.21 16.74
CA VAL A 307 20.09 -9.16 15.90
C VAL A 307 21.47 -8.75 16.43
N LYS A 308 21.60 -8.47 17.73
CA LYS A 308 22.89 -8.10 18.34
C LYS A 308 23.97 -9.16 18.25
N SER A 309 23.60 -10.43 18.15
CA SER A 309 24.57 -11.52 17.96
C SER A 309 25.23 -11.48 16.58
N LYS A 310 24.57 -10.87 15.59
CA LYS A 310 25.07 -10.70 14.21
C LYS A 310 25.68 -9.31 14.00
N ASP A 311 25.09 -8.28 14.61
CA ASP A 311 25.57 -6.90 14.58
C ASP A 311 25.52 -6.29 15.99
N PRO A 312 26.62 -6.35 16.77
CA PRO A 312 26.67 -5.85 18.14
C PRO A 312 26.41 -4.34 18.28
N GLN A 313 26.58 -3.58 17.20
CA GLN A 313 26.38 -2.12 17.16
C GLN A 313 24.96 -1.73 16.74
N ALA A 314 24.11 -2.69 16.39
CA ALA A 314 22.74 -2.41 15.98
C ALA A 314 21.92 -1.78 17.13
N GLU A 315 21.33 -0.62 16.84
CA GLU A 315 20.33 0.04 17.69
C GLU A 315 18.89 -0.23 17.21
N GLU A 316 18.75 -0.52 15.92
CA GLU A 316 17.49 -0.81 15.24
C GLU A 316 17.66 -1.94 14.21
N THR A 317 16.53 -2.43 13.71
CA THR A 317 16.46 -3.41 12.63
C THR A 317 15.20 -3.15 11.81
N VAL A 318 15.26 -3.43 10.51
CA VAL A 318 14.07 -3.52 9.67
C VAL A 318 13.31 -4.77 10.05
N VAL A 319 12.01 -4.63 10.35
CA VAL A 319 11.15 -5.73 10.79
C VAL A 319 10.17 -6.09 9.68
N ASN A 320 10.14 -7.35 9.25
CA ASN A 320 9.03 -7.87 8.44
C ASN A 320 7.84 -8.15 9.37
N THR A 321 6.73 -7.45 9.18
CA THR A 321 5.63 -7.48 10.14
C THR A 321 4.76 -8.72 10.02
N GLU A 322 4.57 -9.24 8.79
CA GLU A 322 3.52 -10.22 8.48
C GLU A 322 2.17 -9.81 9.10
N TRP A 323 1.83 -8.52 8.99
CA TRP A 323 0.69 -7.90 9.68
C TRP A 323 -0.69 -8.45 9.26
N THR A 324 -0.74 -9.36 8.29
CA THR A 324 -1.95 -10.01 7.82
C THR A 324 -2.30 -11.28 8.58
N ILE A 325 -1.33 -11.89 9.27
CA ILE A 325 -1.51 -13.12 10.05
C ILE A 325 -2.48 -12.89 11.22
N ALA A 326 -3.21 -13.95 11.59
CA ALA A 326 -4.27 -13.99 12.59
C ALA A 326 -4.01 -13.23 13.91
N GLY A 327 -2.76 -13.10 14.36
CA GLY A 327 -2.44 -12.36 15.58
C GLY A 327 -2.82 -10.87 15.51
N ALA A 328 -2.87 -10.29 14.30
CA ALA A 328 -3.30 -8.90 14.08
C ALA A 328 -4.84 -8.73 13.95
N ALA A 329 -5.59 -9.83 13.91
CA ALA A 329 -7.02 -9.83 13.64
C ALA A 329 -7.96 -9.35 14.76
N PRO A 330 -7.64 -9.43 16.08
CA PRO A 330 -8.60 -9.10 17.14
C PRO A 330 -9.29 -7.74 16.98
N PRO A 331 -8.60 -6.63 16.62
CA PRO A 331 -9.24 -5.33 16.40
C PRO A 331 -10.35 -5.33 15.35
N LEU A 332 -10.25 -6.18 14.32
CA LEU A 332 -11.26 -6.30 13.27
C LEU A 332 -12.57 -6.88 13.83
N ARG A 333 -12.46 -7.85 14.74
CA ARG A 333 -13.62 -8.50 15.38
C ARG A 333 -14.22 -7.60 16.45
N GLU A 334 -13.39 -6.98 17.28
CA GLU A 334 -13.85 -6.12 18.37
C GLU A 334 -14.57 -4.86 17.88
N LEU A 335 -14.29 -4.41 16.66
CA LEU A 335 -14.95 -3.27 16.01
C LEU A 335 -16.07 -3.69 15.05
N ASN A 336 -16.46 -4.98 15.04
CA ASN A 336 -17.51 -5.52 14.18
C ASN A 336 -17.30 -5.21 12.68
N ILE A 337 -16.05 -5.23 12.20
CA ILE A 337 -15.69 -4.96 10.80
C ILE A 337 -15.93 -6.20 9.92
N ILE A 338 -15.83 -7.39 10.51
CA ILE A 338 -16.00 -8.67 9.80
C ILE A 338 -17.49 -8.90 9.51
N THR A 339 -17.84 -9.00 8.23
CA THR A 339 -19.20 -9.20 7.74
C THR A 339 -19.49 -10.68 7.43
N LYS A 340 -20.76 -11.00 7.12
CA LYS A 340 -21.16 -12.36 6.71
C LYS A 340 -20.40 -12.85 5.47
N TRP A 341 -20.14 -11.96 4.49
CA TRP A 341 -19.41 -12.30 3.26
C TRP A 341 -17.92 -12.56 3.53
N ASP A 342 -17.33 -11.82 4.46
CA ASP A 342 -15.94 -12.04 4.85
C ASP A 342 -15.77 -13.41 5.54
N VAL A 343 -16.75 -13.80 6.37
CA VAL A 343 -16.78 -15.11 7.03
C VAL A 343 -16.98 -16.24 6.02
N GLU A 344 -17.80 -16.05 4.99
CA GLU A 344 -17.98 -17.02 3.91
C GLU A 344 -16.67 -17.20 3.12
N LEU A 345 -16.03 -16.10 2.75
CA LEU A 345 -14.73 -16.11 2.06
C LEU A 345 -13.64 -16.81 2.87
N ASP A 346 -13.55 -16.50 4.17
CA ASP A 346 -12.57 -17.10 5.07
C ASP A 346 -12.76 -18.62 5.18
N ARG A 347 -14.00 -19.09 5.31
CA ARG A 347 -14.32 -20.53 5.37
C ARG A 347 -13.94 -21.29 4.10
N ALA A 348 -14.02 -20.64 2.93
CA ALA A 348 -13.66 -21.22 1.65
C ALA A 348 -12.14 -21.21 1.38
N CYS A 349 -11.35 -20.52 2.20
CA CYS A 349 -9.90 -20.49 2.06
C CYS A 349 -9.28 -21.85 2.43
N ALA A 350 -8.13 -22.18 1.83
CA ALA A 350 -7.40 -23.42 2.11
C ALA A 350 -6.99 -23.56 3.60
N ARG A 351 -6.80 -22.43 4.29
CA ARG A 351 -6.48 -22.36 5.72
C ARG A 351 -7.34 -21.27 6.37
N PRO A 352 -8.60 -21.57 6.74
CA PRO A 352 -9.48 -20.58 7.36
C PRO A 352 -8.86 -19.99 8.62
N GLY A 353 -9.00 -18.68 8.78
CA GLY A 353 -8.48 -17.89 9.89
C GLY A 353 -6.98 -17.59 9.81
N PHE A 354 -6.26 -17.97 8.75
CA PHE A 354 -4.80 -17.79 8.68
C PHE A 354 -4.40 -16.33 8.46
N GLN A 355 -4.95 -15.67 7.44
CA GLN A 355 -4.62 -14.28 7.08
C GLN A 355 -5.88 -13.40 6.91
N PRO A 356 -6.68 -13.23 7.98
CA PRO A 356 -7.98 -12.57 7.90
C PRO A 356 -7.91 -11.13 7.38
N PHE A 357 -6.83 -10.39 7.64
CA PHE A 357 -6.68 -9.04 7.10
C PHE A 357 -6.34 -9.04 5.59
N GLU A 358 -5.64 -10.07 5.09
CA GLU A 358 -5.37 -10.22 3.66
C GLU A 358 -6.65 -10.55 2.89
N TYR A 359 -7.59 -11.30 3.49
CA TYR A 359 -8.86 -11.63 2.84
C TYR A 359 -9.73 -10.39 2.57
N LEU A 360 -9.54 -9.32 3.36
CA LEU A 360 -10.26 -8.05 3.20
C LEU A 360 -9.59 -7.08 2.23
N THR A 361 -8.27 -7.23 2.00
CA THR A 361 -7.45 -6.19 1.36
C THR A 361 -6.62 -6.69 0.16
N GLY A 362 -6.37 -7.98 0.06
CA GLY A 362 -5.53 -8.60 -0.98
C GLY A 362 -6.26 -8.80 -2.30
N GLY A 363 -5.54 -8.63 -3.41
CA GLY A 363 -6.06 -8.69 -4.77
C GLY A 363 -6.49 -10.08 -5.21
N ARG A 364 -6.04 -11.13 -4.53
CA ARG A 364 -6.61 -12.48 -4.70
C ARG A 364 -8.08 -12.55 -4.25
N TYR A 365 -8.46 -11.74 -3.26
CA TYR A 365 -9.71 -11.89 -2.51
C TYR A 365 -10.74 -10.81 -2.82
N ILE A 366 -10.34 -9.60 -3.21
CA ILE A 366 -11.29 -8.49 -3.48
C ILE A 366 -12.33 -8.87 -4.55
N GLY A 367 -11.92 -9.46 -5.67
CA GLY A 367 -12.85 -9.88 -6.72
C GLY A 367 -13.87 -10.91 -6.24
N GLU A 368 -13.42 -11.88 -5.44
CA GLU A 368 -14.29 -12.90 -4.86
C GLU A 368 -15.26 -12.32 -3.84
N LEU A 369 -14.78 -11.40 -2.99
CA LEU A 369 -15.62 -10.71 -2.03
C LEU A 369 -16.71 -9.88 -2.70
N ILE A 370 -16.37 -9.21 -3.80
CA ILE A 370 -17.35 -8.51 -4.64
C ILE A 370 -18.35 -9.49 -5.27
N ARG A 371 -17.89 -10.66 -5.73
CA ARG A 371 -18.76 -11.72 -6.26
C ARG A 371 -19.77 -12.18 -5.22
N LEU A 372 -19.33 -12.46 -4.00
CA LEU A 372 -20.18 -12.91 -2.89
C LEU A 372 -21.25 -11.88 -2.56
N VAL A 373 -20.86 -10.60 -2.42
CA VAL A 373 -21.81 -9.51 -2.11
C VAL A 373 -22.80 -9.30 -3.25
N LEU A 374 -22.35 -9.33 -4.51
CA LEU A 374 -23.21 -9.17 -5.68
C LEU A 374 -24.16 -10.35 -5.86
N TYR A 375 -23.67 -11.57 -5.69
CA TYR A 375 -24.48 -12.78 -5.76
C TYR A 375 -25.61 -12.74 -4.73
N ASP A 376 -25.28 -12.44 -3.46
CA ASP A 376 -26.24 -12.30 -2.37
C ASP A 376 -27.28 -11.20 -2.64
N TYR A 377 -26.86 -10.03 -3.16
CA TYR A 377 -27.81 -8.99 -3.53
C TYR A 377 -28.78 -9.47 -4.64
N LEU A 378 -28.25 -10.09 -5.70
CA LEU A 378 -29.06 -10.52 -6.83
C LEU A 378 -30.02 -11.65 -6.47
N THR A 379 -29.66 -12.55 -5.55
CA THR A 379 -30.54 -13.65 -5.13
C THR A 379 -31.53 -13.20 -4.06
N ASP A 380 -31.06 -12.54 -3.01
CA ASP A 380 -31.85 -12.34 -1.78
C ASP A 380 -32.63 -11.02 -1.81
N VAL A 381 -32.11 -10.00 -2.51
CA VAL A 381 -32.78 -8.70 -2.67
C VAL A 381 -33.54 -8.63 -3.99
N SER A 382 -32.90 -9.00 -5.11
CA SER A 382 -33.55 -8.96 -6.44
C SER A 382 -34.36 -10.21 -6.77
N GLY A 383 -34.32 -11.27 -5.94
CA GLY A 383 -35.13 -12.48 -6.12
C GLY A 383 -34.72 -13.36 -7.31
N LEU A 384 -33.52 -13.18 -7.87
CA LEU A 384 -33.06 -13.94 -9.02
C LEU A 384 -32.64 -15.36 -8.64
N SER A 385 -33.03 -16.33 -9.46
CA SER A 385 -32.57 -17.71 -9.30
C SER A 385 -31.12 -17.84 -9.77
N LYS A 386 -30.31 -18.64 -9.07
CA LYS A 386 -28.94 -18.97 -9.50
C LYS A 386 -28.85 -19.51 -10.94
N ARG A 387 -29.93 -20.08 -11.48
CA ARG A 387 -29.94 -20.67 -12.84
C ARG A 387 -29.93 -19.62 -13.96
N VAL A 388 -30.28 -18.37 -13.65
CA VAL A 388 -30.32 -17.27 -14.63
C VAL A 388 -29.09 -16.38 -14.57
N LEU A 389 -28.20 -16.60 -13.59
CA LEU A 389 -27.01 -15.78 -13.40
C LEU A 389 -25.81 -16.31 -14.21
N PRO A 390 -24.89 -15.43 -14.65
CA PRO A 390 -23.65 -15.83 -15.30
C PRO A 390 -22.83 -16.78 -14.42
N ALA A 391 -22.16 -17.77 -15.03
CA ALA A 391 -21.34 -18.74 -14.30
C ALA A 391 -20.25 -18.07 -13.45
N THR A 392 -19.70 -16.95 -13.92
CA THR A 392 -18.69 -16.15 -13.20
C THR A 392 -19.19 -15.57 -11.88
N LEU A 393 -20.51 -15.35 -11.72
CA LEU A 393 -21.08 -14.91 -10.45
C LEU A 393 -21.35 -16.08 -9.49
N ILE A 394 -21.36 -17.32 -9.99
CA ILE A 394 -21.70 -18.52 -9.22
C ILE A 394 -20.43 -19.26 -8.80
N GLN A 395 -19.45 -19.37 -9.70
CA GLN A 395 -18.22 -20.11 -9.48
C GLN A 395 -17.25 -19.30 -8.61
N GLU A 396 -16.78 -19.93 -7.53
CA GLU A 396 -15.76 -19.36 -6.64
C GLU A 396 -14.52 -18.92 -7.42
N TYR A 397 -14.03 -17.71 -7.09
CA TYR A 397 -12.87 -17.06 -7.67
C TYR A 397 -12.93 -16.78 -9.18
N ALA A 398 -14.08 -17.01 -9.84
CA ALA A 398 -14.22 -16.72 -11.27
C ALA A 398 -14.22 -15.21 -11.56
N LEU A 399 -14.74 -14.39 -10.65
CA LEU A 399 -14.68 -12.94 -10.76
C LEU A 399 -13.35 -12.40 -10.21
N THR A 400 -12.45 -12.00 -11.10
CA THR A 400 -11.12 -11.53 -10.70
C THR A 400 -11.11 -10.03 -10.37
N THR A 401 -10.21 -9.63 -9.46
CA THR A 401 -9.98 -8.20 -9.16
C THR A 401 -9.54 -7.42 -10.40
N THR A 402 -8.79 -8.04 -11.31
CA THR A 402 -8.41 -7.44 -12.60
C THR A 402 -9.62 -7.13 -13.46
N PHE A 403 -10.57 -8.07 -13.57
CA PHE A 403 -11.82 -7.83 -14.30
C PHE A 403 -12.59 -6.64 -13.71
N VAL A 404 -12.75 -6.61 -12.39
CA VAL A 404 -13.45 -5.50 -11.70
C VAL A 404 -12.74 -4.17 -11.95
N SER A 405 -11.42 -4.12 -11.79
CA SER A 405 -10.60 -2.94 -12.05
C SER A 405 -10.76 -2.44 -13.50
N ASP A 406 -10.62 -3.33 -14.47
CA ASP A 406 -10.50 -2.94 -15.88
C ASP A 406 -11.84 -2.68 -16.55
N LYS A 407 -12.88 -3.41 -16.14
CA LYS A 407 -14.20 -3.37 -16.77
C LYS A 407 -15.22 -2.58 -15.95
N VAL A 408 -15.27 -2.81 -14.63
CA VAL A 408 -16.29 -2.20 -13.77
C VAL A 408 -15.90 -0.80 -13.34
N ALA A 409 -14.70 -0.64 -12.76
CA ALA A 409 -14.25 0.63 -12.19
C ALA A 409 -13.88 1.69 -13.24
N ARG A 410 -13.48 1.28 -14.45
CA ARG A 410 -13.10 2.19 -15.55
C ARG A 410 -14.26 2.60 -16.45
N SER A 411 -15.40 1.93 -16.38
CA SER A 411 -16.58 2.29 -17.17
C SER A 411 -17.10 3.68 -16.81
N ARG A 412 -17.52 4.49 -17.80
CA ARG A 412 -17.87 5.91 -17.60
C ARG A 412 -19.32 6.11 -17.21
N SER A 413 -20.20 5.18 -17.58
CA SER A 413 -21.63 5.21 -17.27
C SER A 413 -22.16 3.81 -16.99
N ASP A 414 -23.28 3.70 -16.29
CA ASP A 414 -23.88 2.39 -15.99
C ASP A 414 -24.42 1.72 -17.27
N GLN A 415 -24.79 2.49 -18.29
CA GLN A 415 -25.16 1.97 -19.62
C GLN A 415 -23.96 1.31 -20.32
N GLU A 416 -22.82 1.99 -20.40
CA GLU A 416 -21.59 1.42 -20.98
C GLU A 416 -21.16 0.15 -20.24
N LEU A 417 -21.32 0.16 -18.92
CA LEU A 417 -21.04 -1.00 -18.09
C LEU A 417 -22.00 -2.16 -18.39
N ALA A 418 -23.30 -1.91 -18.52
CA ALA A 418 -24.28 -2.94 -18.89
C ALA A 418 -23.96 -3.58 -20.24
N ASP A 419 -23.55 -2.78 -21.23
CA ASP A 419 -23.16 -3.27 -22.55
C ASP A 419 -21.87 -4.11 -22.51
N GLU A 420 -20.89 -3.72 -21.68
CA GLU A 420 -19.66 -4.49 -21.47
C GLU A 420 -19.93 -5.79 -20.70
N LEU A 421 -20.76 -5.75 -19.66
CA LEU A 421 -21.14 -6.93 -18.87
C LEU A 421 -21.96 -7.92 -19.69
N SER A 422 -22.86 -7.44 -20.55
CA SER A 422 -23.61 -8.30 -21.48
C SER A 422 -22.71 -9.07 -22.44
N ARG A 423 -21.59 -8.48 -22.86
CA ARG A 423 -20.61 -9.13 -23.75
C ARG A 423 -19.62 -10.03 -23.03
N SER A 424 -19.16 -9.62 -21.85
CA SER A 424 -18.05 -10.27 -21.14
C SER A 424 -18.49 -11.26 -20.06
N LEU A 425 -19.68 -11.06 -19.49
CA LEU A 425 -20.31 -11.92 -18.48
C LEU A 425 -21.76 -12.23 -18.89
N PRO A 426 -21.98 -12.83 -20.07
CA PRO A 426 -23.34 -13.11 -20.53
C PRO A 426 -24.05 -14.08 -19.59
N PRO A 427 -25.37 -13.90 -19.38
CA PRO A 427 -26.17 -14.89 -18.69
C PRO A 427 -26.28 -16.19 -19.51
N PRO A 428 -26.72 -17.31 -18.91
CA PRO A 428 -26.97 -18.56 -19.64
C PRO A 428 -27.95 -18.36 -20.81
N GLU A 429 -27.82 -19.12 -21.90
CA GLU A 429 -28.64 -18.96 -23.12
C GLU A 429 -30.16 -19.03 -22.87
N ASN A 430 -30.58 -19.80 -21.85
CA ASN A 430 -31.99 -19.96 -21.47
C ASN A 430 -32.45 -18.97 -20.39
N SER A 431 -31.64 -17.96 -20.07
CA SER A 431 -31.96 -16.94 -19.08
C SER A 431 -32.86 -15.86 -19.66
N GLU A 432 -33.94 -15.54 -18.95
CA GLU A 432 -34.76 -14.35 -19.22
C GLU A 432 -34.17 -13.07 -18.61
N TRP A 433 -33.18 -13.20 -17.72
CA TRP A 433 -32.45 -12.10 -17.12
C TRP A 433 -31.24 -11.70 -17.97
N SER A 434 -31.03 -10.39 -18.13
CA SER A 434 -29.86 -9.78 -18.77
C SER A 434 -29.33 -8.60 -17.97
N TRP A 435 -28.07 -8.22 -18.21
CA TRP A 435 -27.53 -6.99 -17.64
C TRP A 435 -28.25 -5.77 -18.21
N ASP A 436 -28.61 -4.88 -17.32
CA ASP A 436 -29.23 -3.59 -17.61
C ASP A 436 -28.51 -2.48 -16.81
N VAL A 437 -28.93 -1.24 -17.01
CA VAL A 437 -28.34 -0.07 -16.32
C VAL A 437 -28.42 -0.22 -14.80
N VAL A 438 -29.51 -0.81 -14.29
CA VAL A 438 -29.76 -0.93 -12.85
C VAL A 438 -28.81 -1.95 -12.23
N SER A 439 -28.75 -3.17 -12.76
CA SER A 439 -27.87 -4.24 -12.28
C SER A 439 -26.39 -3.90 -12.48
N ALA A 440 -26.03 -3.22 -13.56
CA ALA A 440 -24.69 -2.67 -13.76
C ALA A 440 -24.33 -1.63 -12.69
N GLY A 441 -25.24 -0.70 -12.38
CA GLY A 441 -25.07 0.30 -11.32
C GLY A 441 -24.93 -0.32 -9.93
N VAL A 442 -25.70 -1.37 -9.63
CA VAL A 442 -25.57 -2.19 -8.41
C VAL A 442 -24.17 -2.78 -8.31
N PHE A 443 -23.69 -3.46 -9.36
CA PHE A 443 -22.35 -4.05 -9.38
C PHE A 443 -21.27 -2.97 -9.16
N ARG A 444 -21.36 -1.84 -9.86
CA ARG A 444 -20.44 -0.72 -9.67
C ARG A 444 -20.42 -0.21 -8.22
N LYS A 445 -21.59 -0.03 -7.60
CA LYS A 445 -21.69 0.48 -6.21
C LYS A 445 -21.14 -0.52 -5.19
N ILE A 446 -21.40 -1.81 -5.36
CA ILE A 446 -20.82 -2.87 -4.54
C ILE A 446 -19.30 -2.86 -4.66
N ALA A 447 -18.77 -2.88 -5.90
CA ALA A 447 -17.34 -2.88 -6.15
C ALA A 447 -16.65 -1.67 -5.51
N ARG A 448 -17.23 -0.48 -5.66
CA ARG A 448 -16.72 0.75 -5.04
C ARG A 448 -16.77 0.71 -3.51
N THR A 449 -17.78 0.08 -2.91
CA THR A 449 -17.90 -0.02 -1.46
C THR A 449 -16.85 -0.97 -0.87
N VAL A 450 -16.63 -2.13 -1.49
CA VAL A 450 -15.55 -3.06 -1.11
C VAL A 450 -14.18 -2.41 -1.30
N GLN A 451 -13.97 -1.69 -2.41
CA GLN A 451 -12.74 -0.94 -2.66
C GLN A 451 -12.46 0.11 -1.57
N ARG A 452 -13.47 0.93 -1.24
CA ARG A 452 -13.35 1.97 -0.21
C ARG A 452 -13.06 1.38 1.16
N ARG A 453 -13.70 0.26 1.52
CA ARG A 453 -13.42 -0.48 2.75
C ARG A 453 -11.96 -0.94 2.78
N SER A 454 -11.51 -1.62 1.73
CA SER A 454 -10.14 -2.13 1.62
C SER A 454 -9.10 -1.00 1.77
N ALA A 455 -9.29 0.12 1.06
CA ALA A 455 -8.41 1.29 1.17
C ALA A 455 -8.37 1.90 2.59
N GLY A 456 -9.53 2.01 3.25
CA GLY A 456 -9.61 2.49 4.64
C GLY A 456 -8.93 1.56 5.63
N LEU A 457 -9.07 0.24 5.46
CA LEU A 457 -8.40 -0.77 6.28
C LEU A 457 -6.87 -0.71 6.14
N ILE A 458 -6.37 -0.60 4.91
CA ILE A 458 -4.93 -0.40 4.64
C ILE A 458 -4.43 0.89 5.30
N ALA A 459 -5.15 2.00 5.15
CA ALA A 459 -4.78 3.27 5.78
C ALA A 459 -4.71 3.16 7.31
N ALA A 460 -5.69 2.48 7.94
CA ALA A 460 -5.68 2.26 9.38
C ALA A 460 -4.50 1.39 9.84
N ALA A 461 -4.14 0.35 9.08
CA ALA A 461 -2.97 -0.49 9.35
C ALA A 461 -1.65 0.29 9.23
N VAL A 462 -1.49 1.10 8.17
CA VAL A 462 -0.33 1.99 7.98
C VAL A 462 -0.17 2.96 9.16
N VAL A 463 -1.24 3.68 9.51
CA VAL A 463 -1.24 4.64 10.63
C VAL A 463 -0.96 3.92 11.96
N GLY A 464 -1.58 2.76 12.18
CA GLY A 464 -1.33 1.95 13.37
C GLY A 464 0.12 1.47 13.49
N LEU A 465 0.74 1.07 12.37
CA LEU A 465 2.13 0.61 12.33
C LEU A 465 3.13 1.76 12.52
N LEU A 466 2.89 2.93 11.90
CA LEU A 466 3.70 4.14 12.17
C LEU A 466 3.63 4.53 13.65
N ALA A 467 2.45 4.48 14.26
CA ALA A 467 2.29 4.76 15.68
C ALA A 467 2.94 3.68 16.57
N CYS A 468 2.88 2.41 16.16
CA CYS A 468 3.59 1.32 16.83
C CYS A 468 5.09 1.59 16.89
N ALA A 469 5.69 2.00 15.76
CA ALA A 469 7.10 2.36 15.63
C ALA A 469 7.48 3.73 16.22
N GLN A 470 6.54 4.43 16.87
CA GLN A 470 6.72 5.77 17.44
C GLN A 470 7.06 6.86 16.41
N GLU A 471 6.67 6.65 15.15
CA GLU A 471 6.88 7.63 14.09
C GLU A 471 5.88 8.77 14.13
N ILE A 472 4.67 8.46 14.57
CA ILE A 472 3.59 9.39 14.83
C ILE A 472 2.99 9.09 16.20
N GLU A 473 2.26 10.05 16.75
CA GLU A 473 1.44 9.84 17.93
C GLU A 473 -0.02 9.70 17.49
N LEU A 474 -0.83 8.94 18.26
CA LEU A 474 -2.28 8.85 18.11
C LEU A 474 -2.92 9.20 19.45
N LYS A 475 -3.89 10.13 19.45
CA LYS A 475 -4.58 10.56 20.66
C LYS A 475 -5.77 9.67 20.98
N VAL A 476 -6.09 9.57 22.27
CA VAL A 476 -7.36 8.99 22.69
C VAL A 476 -8.48 9.93 22.24
N ASP A 477 -9.50 9.41 21.55
CA ASP A 477 -10.70 10.20 21.28
C ASP A 477 -11.25 10.70 22.63
N SER A 478 -11.14 12.00 22.87
CA SER A 478 -12.00 12.67 23.85
C SER A 478 -13.36 12.76 23.18
N ASN A 479 -14.43 12.31 23.86
CA ASN A 479 -15.80 12.43 23.36
C ASN A 479 -16.27 13.89 23.16
N GLU A 480 -15.38 14.89 23.21
CA GLU A 480 -15.68 16.33 23.22
C GLU A 480 -15.45 17.03 21.86
N GLY A 481 -15.09 16.33 20.79
CA GLY A 481 -14.66 17.01 19.55
C GLY A 481 -14.97 16.29 18.25
N SER A 482 -16.08 15.56 18.15
CA SER A 482 -16.55 15.14 16.83
C SER A 482 -17.07 16.37 16.08
N PRO A 483 -16.58 16.71 14.87
CA PRO A 483 -17.24 17.71 14.06
C PRO A 483 -18.65 17.19 13.77
N GLN A 484 -19.66 17.92 14.26
CA GLN A 484 -21.05 17.65 13.92
C GLN A 484 -21.21 17.78 12.40
N ASN A 485 -22.03 16.91 11.80
CA ASN A 485 -22.46 17.02 10.41
C ASN A 485 -22.89 18.47 10.13
N PRO A 486 -22.61 19.04 8.95
CA PRO A 486 -23.14 20.35 8.60
C PRO A 486 -24.65 20.20 8.45
N SER A 487 -25.40 20.50 9.51
CA SER A 487 -26.82 20.77 9.38
C SER A 487 -26.94 22.01 8.51
N VAL A 488 -27.64 21.88 7.39
CA VAL A 488 -28.05 22.98 6.53
C VAL A 488 -28.87 23.95 7.40
N SER A 489 -28.23 25.01 7.89
CA SER A 489 -28.91 26.13 8.52
C SER A 489 -29.22 27.15 7.42
N LEU A 490 -30.47 27.14 6.95
CA LEU A 490 -31.06 28.26 6.22
C LEU A 490 -31.00 29.51 7.13
N PRO A 491 -30.72 30.71 6.58
CA PRO A 491 -30.64 31.92 7.38
C PRO A 491 -32.05 32.38 7.79
N GLU A 492 -32.36 32.29 9.08
CA GLU A 492 -33.56 32.89 9.65
C GLU A 492 -33.46 34.42 9.62
N TYR A 493 -34.46 35.01 8.99
CA TYR A 493 -34.72 36.43 8.86
C TYR A 493 -35.31 36.94 10.18
N ASN A 494 -34.61 37.83 10.89
CA ASN A 494 -35.17 38.53 12.04
C ASN A 494 -35.00 40.05 11.91
N GLY A 495 -36.13 40.70 11.61
CA GLY A 495 -36.66 41.85 12.37
C GLY A 495 -35.86 43.16 12.41
N THR A 496 -36.47 44.18 11.82
CA THR A 496 -36.17 45.63 11.90
C THR A 496 -35.76 46.18 13.27
N PRO A 497 -34.83 47.17 13.34
CA PRO A 497 -34.42 47.79 14.59
C PRO A 497 -35.39 48.91 15.03
N ASP A 498 -35.84 48.85 16.27
CA ASP A 498 -36.59 49.94 16.91
C ASP A 498 -35.64 50.95 17.58
N LEU A 499 -35.83 52.21 17.20
CA LEU A 499 -35.12 53.39 17.65
C LEU A 499 -35.89 54.01 18.83
N SER A 500 -35.59 53.63 20.07
CA SER A 500 -35.95 54.47 21.23
C SER A 500 -35.23 54.08 22.53
N ALA A 501 -34.02 54.59 22.72
CA ALA A 501 -33.50 54.85 24.07
C ALA A 501 -32.53 56.03 24.04
N VAL A 502 -33.12 57.22 24.03
CA VAL A 502 -32.42 58.50 24.14
C VAL A 502 -32.23 58.85 25.62
N SER A 503 -31.01 59.30 25.92
CA SER A 503 -30.63 60.30 26.93
C SER A 503 -30.50 59.93 28.40
N LYS A 504 -29.27 60.09 28.91
CA LYS A 504 -28.82 61.06 29.94
C LYS A 504 -27.35 60.72 30.26
N SER A 505 -26.39 61.60 30.48
CA SER A 505 -26.24 63.06 30.35
C SER A 505 -24.81 63.40 30.80
N LEU A 506 -24.21 64.43 30.17
CA LEU A 506 -23.18 65.35 30.71
C LEU A 506 -21.68 64.94 30.66
N SER A 507 -20.95 65.83 29.98
CA SER A 507 -19.51 66.03 29.80
C SER A 507 -18.94 66.96 30.91
N PRO A 508 -17.76 67.64 30.81
CA PRO A 508 -16.45 67.40 30.13
C PRO A 508 -15.22 67.73 31.03
N SER A 509 -14.00 67.39 30.59
CA SER A 509 -12.74 68.15 30.86
C SER A 509 -11.57 67.49 30.13
N THR A 510 -10.57 68.13 29.49
CA THR A 510 -10.24 69.50 29.08
C THR A 510 -9.03 69.34 28.13
N LEU A 511 -8.92 70.21 27.12
CA LEU A 511 -7.88 70.23 26.08
C LEU A 511 -6.51 70.70 26.62
N ASP A 512 -5.40 70.26 26.02
CA ASP A 512 -4.54 71.19 25.27
C ASP A 512 -3.50 70.47 24.36
N PRO A 513 -2.99 71.17 23.33
CA PRO A 513 -2.47 70.60 22.10
C PRO A 513 -0.95 70.75 21.98
N ASN A 514 -0.28 69.82 21.31
CA ASN A 514 0.90 70.17 20.52
C ASN A 514 1.30 69.09 19.50
N ASP A 515 1.71 69.62 18.36
CA ASP A 515 2.44 69.05 17.24
C ASP A 515 1.72 68.21 16.17
N ALA A 516 1.58 68.90 15.05
CA ALA A 516 1.31 68.39 13.73
C ALA A 516 2.50 67.58 13.20
N ARG A 517 2.20 66.46 12.52
CA ARG A 517 2.49 66.25 11.08
C ARG A 517 2.38 64.78 10.70
N SER A 518 2.01 64.60 9.43
CA SER A 518 2.08 63.39 8.58
C SER A 518 0.99 62.34 8.79
N GLY A 519 0.21 62.13 7.72
CA GLY A 519 -0.85 61.15 7.65
C GLY A 519 -0.32 59.73 7.47
N HIS A 520 -0.96 58.80 8.16
CA HIS A 520 -0.90 57.38 7.88
C HIS A 520 -2.32 56.81 7.95
N GLY A 521 -2.69 56.04 6.91
CA GLY A 521 -3.90 55.24 6.89
C GLY A 521 -3.93 54.18 7.99
N PRO A 522 -5.04 53.45 8.15
CA PRO A 522 -5.28 52.60 9.31
C PRO A 522 -4.23 51.50 9.41
N ILE A 523 -3.53 51.49 10.55
CA ILE A 523 -2.57 50.47 10.96
C ILE A 523 -3.36 49.19 11.26
N VAL A 524 -3.17 48.17 10.42
CA VAL A 524 -3.57 46.79 10.72
C VAL A 524 -2.62 46.28 11.82
N PRO A 525 -3.12 45.71 12.94
CA PRO A 525 -2.24 45.14 13.96
C PRO A 525 -1.50 43.95 13.34
N VAL A 526 -0.18 44.09 13.17
CA VAL A 526 0.70 42.95 12.91
C VAL A 526 0.71 42.13 14.19
N LEU A 527 -0.03 41.03 14.19
CA LEU A 527 0.11 39.97 15.19
C LEU A 527 1.58 39.55 15.17
N SER A 528 2.26 39.76 16.29
CA SER A 528 3.64 39.32 16.49
C SER A 528 3.71 37.82 16.22
N PRO A 529 4.71 37.32 15.45
CA PRO A 529 4.81 35.89 15.19
C PRO A 529 4.99 35.18 16.53
N THR A 530 4.03 34.32 16.85
CA THR A 530 4.15 33.34 17.93
C THR A 530 5.48 32.61 17.75
N PRO A 531 6.30 32.44 18.80
CA PRO A 531 7.59 31.78 18.65
C PRO A 531 7.37 30.40 18.03
N THR A 532 7.95 30.16 16.85
CA THR A 532 7.99 28.82 16.26
C THR A 532 8.61 27.89 17.29
N PRO A 533 7.98 26.75 17.64
CA PRO A 533 8.58 25.76 18.53
C PRO A 533 9.99 25.41 18.04
N ALA A 534 10.93 25.21 18.97
CA ALA A 534 12.35 24.95 18.64
C ALA A 534 12.55 23.79 17.64
N ASP A 535 11.57 22.87 17.55
CA ASP A 535 11.57 21.69 16.70
C ASP A 535 11.27 21.97 15.21
N TRP A 536 10.96 23.22 14.84
CA TRP A 536 10.61 23.61 13.45
C TRP A 536 11.76 24.27 12.68
N GLN A 537 12.97 24.29 13.23
CA GLN A 537 14.14 24.91 12.56
C GLN A 537 14.48 24.28 11.20
N SER A 538 14.03 23.05 10.94
CA SER A 538 14.23 22.34 9.67
C SER A 538 13.02 22.35 8.73
N GLY A 539 11.83 22.80 9.16
CA GLY A 539 10.57 22.65 8.41
C GLY A 539 9.84 21.33 8.69
N PRO A 540 8.63 21.12 8.13
CA PRO A 540 7.83 19.92 8.37
C PRO A 540 8.51 18.65 7.81
N GLU A 541 8.51 17.57 8.59
CA GLU A 541 9.07 16.27 8.18
C GLU A 541 8.06 15.46 7.34
N GLU A 542 8.48 14.96 6.18
CA GLU A 542 7.71 14.02 5.37
C GLU A 542 8.11 12.57 5.67
N LEU A 543 7.19 11.81 6.25
CA LEU A 543 7.29 10.37 6.40
C LEU A 543 6.76 9.69 5.14
N VAL A 544 7.66 9.05 4.40
CA VAL A 544 7.33 8.35 3.17
C VAL A 544 7.04 6.88 3.47
N VAL A 545 5.88 6.41 3.02
CA VAL A 545 5.53 4.99 2.95
C VAL A 545 5.74 4.54 1.51
N ALA A 546 6.81 3.78 1.29
CA ALA A 546 7.11 3.16 0.01
C ALA A 546 6.07 2.08 -0.28
N TYR A 547 5.44 2.13 -1.46
CA TYR A 547 4.49 1.10 -1.87
C TYR A 547 4.81 0.48 -3.22
N THR A 548 4.43 -0.80 -3.37
CA THR A 548 4.28 -1.47 -4.66
C THR A 548 3.09 -2.46 -4.59
N GLY A 549 2.70 -3.03 -5.72
CA GLY A 549 1.65 -4.04 -5.81
C GLY A 549 0.50 -3.63 -6.72
N GLY A 550 -0.06 -4.62 -7.42
CA GLY A 550 -1.01 -4.39 -8.50
C GLY A 550 -2.31 -3.69 -8.09
N ILE A 551 -2.79 -3.83 -6.85
CA ILE A 551 -3.99 -3.08 -6.42
C ILE A 551 -3.64 -1.60 -6.32
N ILE A 552 -2.66 -1.24 -5.49
CA ILE A 552 -2.38 0.16 -5.19
C ILE A 552 -1.84 0.91 -6.42
N GLN A 553 -1.18 0.20 -7.35
CA GLN A 553 -0.66 0.79 -8.59
C GLN A 553 -1.69 0.88 -9.73
N HIS A 554 -2.66 -0.05 -9.82
CA HIS A 554 -3.48 -0.19 -11.03
C HIS A 554 -4.99 -0.16 -10.80
N TYR A 555 -5.49 -0.48 -9.60
CA TYR A 555 -6.92 -0.36 -9.30
C TYR A 555 -7.27 1.15 -9.26
N PRO A 556 -8.14 1.64 -10.18
CA PRO A 556 -8.46 3.06 -10.30
C PRO A 556 -8.81 3.73 -8.96
N ASN A 557 -8.13 4.84 -8.63
CA ASN A 557 -8.32 5.66 -7.43
C ASN A 557 -7.96 4.98 -6.08
N PHE A 558 -7.42 3.75 -6.08
CA PHE A 558 -7.15 3.04 -4.83
C PHE A 558 -6.09 3.76 -3.98
N LYS A 559 -4.97 4.18 -4.59
CA LYS A 559 -3.93 4.94 -3.90
C LYS A 559 -4.44 6.27 -3.36
N GLU A 560 -5.24 6.98 -4.15
CA GLU A 560 -5.84 8.26 -3.76
C GLU A 560 -6.76 8.09 -2.56
N MET A 561 -7.60 7.04 -2.56
CA MET A 561 -8.45 6.71 -1.41
C MET A 561 -7.63 6.36 -0.17
N CYS A 562 -6.59 5.54 -0.31
CA CYS A 562 -5.68 5.20 0.80
C CYS A 562 -5.03 6.46 1.37
N GLN A 563 -4.49 7.34 0.52
CA GLN A 563 -3.86 8.59 0.96
C GLN A 563 -4.87 9.49 1.68
N GLN A 564 -6.07 9.66 1.13
CA GLN A 564 -7.12 10.46 1.76
C GLN A 564 -7.49 9.94 3.15
N TYR A 565 -7.61 8.62 3.33
CA TYR A 565 -7.85 8.07 4.66
C TYR A 565 -6.66 8.29 5.59
N ILE A 566 -5.41 8.07 5.14
CA ILE A 566 -4.21 8.37 5.94
C ILE A 566 -4.24 9.83 6.41
N ASP A 567 -4.47 10.78 5.50
CA ASP A 567 -4.53 12.20 5.81
C ASP A 567 -5.60 12.50 6.87
N ARG A 568 -6.82 11.97 6.70
CA ARG A 568 -7.93 12.16 7.64
C ARG A 568 -7.63 11.55 9.01
N LEU A 569 -7.04 10.36 9.06
CA LEU A 569 -6.66 9.69 10.31
C LEU A 569 -5.56 10.45 11.06
N ILE A 570 -4.56 10.98 10.34
CA ILE A 570 -3.50 11.82 10.93
C ILE A 570 -4.08 13.15 11.41
N MET A 571 -4.91 13.83 10.60
CA MET A 571 -5.56 15.10 10.97
C MET A 571 -6.43 14.96 12.21
N ARG A 572 -7.12 13.83 12.39
CA ARG A 572 -7.94 13.54 13.58
C ARG A 572 -7.11 13.48 14.87
N THR A 573 -5.83 13.17 14.78
CA THR A 573 -4.92 13.27 15.93
C THR A 573 -4.57 14.71 16.30
N GLY A 574 -4.68 15.63 15.34
CA GLY A 574 -4.14 16.99 15.42
C GLY A 574 -2.65 17.06 15.09
N PRO A 575 -2.02 18.23 15.30
CA PRO A 575 -0.65 18.48 14.87
C PRO A 575 0.35 17.46 15.45
N GLN A 576 1.17 16.89 14.58
CA GLN A 576 2.25 15.99 14.97
C GLN A 576 3.50 16.78 15.36
N LYS A 577 4.35 16.19 16.21
CA LYS A 577 5.68 16.74 16.52
C LYS A 577 6.46 16.95 15.22
N SER A 578 7.22 18.04 15.15
CA SER A 578 7.99 18.45 13.95
C SER A 578 7.16 18.63 12.68
N GLY A 579 5.84 18.79 12.78
CA GLY A 579 4.97 18.98 11.61
C GLY A 579 4.88 17.76 10.70
N LYS A 580 5.11 16.56 11.24
CA LYS A 580 5.15 15.31 10.47
C LYS A 580 3.89 15.08 9.64
N SER A 581 4.09 14.78 8.36
CA SER A 581 3.05 14.38 7.41
C SER A 581 3.39 13.03 6.78
N VAL A 582 2.39 12.25 6.38
CA VAL A 582 2.58 10.88 5.86
C VAL A 582 2.19 10.81 4.39
N PHE A 583 3.10 10.35 3.53
CA PHE A 583 2.86 10.27 2.09
C PHE A 583 3.15 8.88 1.53
N LEU A 584 2.20 8.36 0.75
CA LEU A 584 2.39 7.18 -0.09
C LEU A 584 3.21 7.57 -1.31
N ARG A 585 4.36 6.91 -1.51
CA ARG A 585 5.18 7.07 -2.72
C ARG A 585 5.49 5.72 -3.34
N GLU A 586 5.36 5.66 -4.67
CA GLU A 586 5.61 4.45 -5.42
C GLU A 586 7.10 4.10 -5.42
N ALA A 587 7.41 2.84 -5.14
CA ALA A 587 8.71 2.25 -5.40
C ALA A 587 8.60 1.42 -6.69
N SER A 588 8.71 2.09 -7.85
CA SER A 588 8.60 1.43 -9.15
C SER A 588 9.67 0.34 -9.29
N ASP A 589 9.21 -0.90 -9.39
CA ASP A 589 9.99 -2.15 -9.30
C ASP A 589 10.89 -2.27 -8.06
N GLY A 590 10.33 -1.85 -6.92
CA GLY A 590 10.99 -1.93 -5.62
C GLY A 590 11.54 -3.32 -5.30
N GLY A 591 10.90 -4.40 -5.77
CA GLY A 591 11.42 -5.77 -5.61
C GLY A 591 12.77 -5.99 -6.30
N VAL A 592 12.89 -5.61 -7.58
CA VAL A 592 14.12 -5.83 -8.37
C VAL A 592 15.21 -4.81 -8.00
N ILE A 593 14.87 -3.52 -7.92
CA ILE A 593 15.85 -2.49 -7.49
C ILE A 593 16.31 -2.77 -6.06
N GLY A 594 15.38 -3.07 -5.16
CA GLY A 594 15.69 -3.31 -3.74
C GLY A 594 16.62 -4.50 -3.54
N ALA A 595 16.45 -5.56 -4.30
CA ALA A 595 17.39 -6.69 -4.34
C ALA A 595 18.81 -6.22 -4.71
N GLY A 596 18.95 -5.43 -5.79
CA GLY A 596 20.24 -4.88 -6.20
C GLY A 596 20.86 -3.94 -5.16
N VAL A 597 20.05 -3.06 -4.56
CA VAL A 597 20.48 -2.13 -3.49
C VAL A 597 21.00 -2.90 -2.27
N LEU A 598 20.27 -3.93 -1.81
CA LEU A 598 20.68 -4.73 -0.66
C LEU A 598 21.95 -5.54 -0.95
N ALA A 599 22.11 -6.06 -2.17
CA ALA A 599 23.37 -6.67 -2.59
C ALA A 599 24.54 -5.66 -2.54
N GLY A 600 24.32 -4.43 -2.99
CA GLY A 600 25.32 -3.36 -2.96
C GLY A 600 25.67 -2.85 -1.56
N MET A 601 24.75 -2.95 -0.60
CA MET A 601 25.03 -2.64 0.81
C MET A 601 25.98 -3.66 1.45
N VAL A 602 25.99 -4.90 0.99
CA VAL A 602 26.93 -5.94 1.47
C VAL A 602 28.29 -5.81 0.80
N GLY A 603 28.31 -5.53 -0.51
CA GLY A 603 29.56 -5.44 -1.28
C GLY A 603 30.44 -4.23 -0.97
N ASN A 604 29.85 -3.13 -0.45
CA ASN A 604 30.54 -1.87 -0.14
C ASN A 604 30.71 -1.60 1.37
N GLY A 605 30.34 -2.57 2.22
CA GLY A 605 30.31 -2.46 3.69
C GLY A 605 31.60 -2.82 4.41
#